data_AF-A0A0F9FWI6-F1
#
_entry.id   AF-A0A0F9FWI6-F1
#
_cell.length_a   1.000
_cell.length_b   1.000
_cell.length_c   1.000
_cell.angle_alpha   90.00
_cell.angle_beta   90.00
_cell.angle_gamma   90.00
#
_symmetry.space_group_name_H-M   'P 1'
#
loop_
_entity.id
_entity.type
_entity.pdbx_description
1 polymer ?
#
loop_
_entity_poly.entity_id
_entity_poly.type
_entity_poly.pdbx_seq_one_letter_code
_entity_poly.pdbx_strand_id
1 'polypeptide(L)'
;MKFNIPKIKKPLSLEAYDESFKGIELQVWVNPTRDMTNKSLEIQIELAAALSALDAVENKLAKLNKVARKKKVEELQERFDSALKVQREWWARILSQSKDTSTHWTADELEKLDEEDTALWTYIIKMAAEMIRSHRDGSKKG
;
A
#
# COMPACT_ATOMS: atom_id res chain seq x y z
N MET A 1 -16.11 21.37 -19.28
CA MET A 1 -17.15 20.31 -19.22
C MET A 1 -16.93 19.49 -17.96
N LYS A 2 -17.95 19.33 -17.10
CA LYS A 2 -17.84 18.55 -15.84
C LYS A 2 -18.36 17.13 -16.10
N PHE A 3 -17.47 16.18 -16.38
CA PHE A 3 -17.83 14.77 -16.45
C PHE A 3 -17.56 14.10 -15.11
N ASN A 4 -18.47 13.24 -14.65
CA ASN A 4 -18.23 12.38 -13.50
C ASN A 4 -17.63 11.05 -14.00
N ILE A 5 -16.36 10.79 -13.70
CA ILE A 5 -15.70 9.52 -14.07
C ILE A 5 -16.01 8.49 -12.97
N PRO A 6 -16.78 7.43 -13.25
CA PRO A 6 -17.12 6.44 -12.24
C PRO A 6 -15.88 5.62 -11.84
N LYS A 7 -15.88 5.14 -10.60
CA LYS A 7 -14.91 4.13 -10.15
C LYS A 7 -15.22 2.80 -10.83
N ILE A 8 -14.23 2.25 -11.52
CA ILE A 8 -14.25 0.92 -12.11
C ILE A 8 -13.71 -0.04 -11.06
N LYS A 9 -14.53 -1.02 -10.71
CA LYS A 9 -14.23 -2.04 -9.69
C LYS A 9 -14.02 -3.38 -10.38
N LYS A 10 -13.06 -4.16 -9.92
CA LYS A 10 -12.83 -5.52 -10.41
C LYS A 10 -12.60 -6.47 -9.23
N PRO A 11 -13.16 -7.70 -9.27
CA PRO A 11 -12.89 -8.69 -8.25
C PRO A 11 -11.44 -9.18 -8.36
N LEU A 12 -10.79 -9.34 -7.21
CA LEU A 12 -9.53 -10.05 -7.03
C LEU A 12 -9.85 -11.33 -6.25
N SER A 13 -9.79 -12.48 -6.91
CA SER A 13 -9.93 -13.78 -6.25
C SER A 13 -8.68 -14.11 -5.45
N LEU A 14 -8.88 -14.58 -4.22
CA LEU A 14 -7.79 -15.05 -3.34
C LEU A 14 -7.53 -16.56 -3.48
N GLU A 15 -8.36 -17.30 -4.23
CA GLU A 15 -8.18 -18.73 -4.50
C GLU A 15 -6.83 -19.03 -5.20
N ALA A 16 -6.31 -18.07 -5.98
CA ALA A 16 -5.02 -18.20 -6.65
C ALA A 16 -3.81 -18.03 -5.69
N TYR A 17 -4.03 -17.51 -4.48
CA TYR A 17 -3.02 -17.53 -3.42
C TYR A 17 -3.04 -18.85 -2.66
N ASP A 18 -4.22 -19.26 -2.19
CA ASP A 18 -4.43 -20.54 -1.49
C ASP A 18 -5.88 -21.03 -1.70
N GLU A 19 -6.04 -22.34 -1.88
CA GLU A 19 -7.35 -22.97 -2.16
C GLU A 19 -8.35 -22.77 -1.00
N SER A 20 -7.88 -22.61 0.24
CA SER A 20 -8.75 -22.31 1.38
C SER A 20 -9.51 -20.99 1.25
N PHE A 21 -9.04 -20.07 0.39
CA PHE A 21 -9.74 -18.82 0.08
C PHE A 21 -10.71 -18.93 -1.10
N LYS A 22 -11.09 -20.14 -1.51
CA LYS A 22 -12.06 -20.36 -2.59
C LYS A 22 -13.36 -19.57 -2.36
N GLY A 23 -13.74 -18.79 -3.37
CA GLY A 23 -14.92 -17.94 -3.34
C GLY A 23 -14.77 -16.62 -2.56
N ILE A 24 -13.58 -16.34 -1.99
CA ILE A 24 -13.28 -15.07 -1.35
C ILE A 24 -12.72 -14.10 -2.38
N GLU A 25 -13.38 -12.95 -2.53
CA GLU A 25 -13.00 -11.90 -3.48
C GLU A 25 -12.87 -10.53 -2.82
N LEU A 26 -11.82 -9.79 -3.18
CA LEU A 26 -11.67 -8.38 -2.83
C LEU A 26 -12.09 -7.49 -4.00
N GLN A 27 -12.84 -6.41 -3.73
CA GLN A 27 -13.27 -5.47 -4.76
C GLN A 27 -12.25 -4.34 -4.93
N VAL A 28 -11.46 -4.41 -6.00
CA VAL A 28 -10.35 -3.48 -6.25
C VAL A 28 -10.77 -2.32 -7.14
N TRP A 29 -10.44 -1.08 -6.75
CA TRP A 29 -10.56 0.09 -7.62
C TRP A 29 -9.41 0.16 -8.64
N VAL A 30 -9.71 -0.04 -9.93
CA VAL A 30 -8.68 -0.19 -10.97
C VAL A 30 -8.41 1.07 -11.81
N ASN A 31 -9.22 2.12 -11.68
CA ASN A 31 -8.98 3.43 -12.29
C ASN A 31 -8.83 4.54 -11.22
N PRO A 32 -7.90 4.42 -10.27
CA PRO A 32 -7.64 5.49 -9.32
C PRO A 32 -7.30 6.80 -10.04
N THR A 33 -7.69 7.92 -9.46
CA THR A 33 -7.41 9.23 -10.06
C THR A 33 -5.90 9.47 -10.18
N ARG A 34 -5.52 10.39 -11.06
CA ARG A 34 -4.11 10.80 -11.20
C ARG A 34 -3.53 11.28 -9.87
N ASP A 35 -4.29 12.08 -9.12
CA ASP A 35 -3.86 12.59 -7.81
C ASP A 35 -3.61 11.46 -6.82
N MET A 36 -4.48 10.44 -6.79
CA MET A 36 -4.25 9.27 -5.94
C MET A 36 -3.03 8.47 -6.36
N THR A 37 -2.79 8.34 -7.67
CA THR A 37 -1.59 7.67 -8.17
C THR A 37 -0.32 8.44 -7.80
N ASN A 38 -0.32 9.77 -7.96
CA ASN A 38 0.79 10.64 -7.57
C ASN A 38 1.06 10.53 -6.07
N LYS A 39 0.00 10.55 -5.25
CA LYS A 39 0.12 10.36 -3.80
C LYS A 39 0.74 9.00 -3.45
N SER A 40 0.37 7.92 -4.14
CA SER A 40 1.00 6.61 -3.95
C SER A 40 2.51 6.64 -4.26
N LEU A 41 2.90 7.34 -5.33
CA LEU A 41 4.31 7.51 -5.69
C LEU A 41 5.09 8.31 -4.63
N GLU A 42 4.52 9.41 -4.14
CA GLU A 42 5.11 10.21 -3.06
C GLU A 42 5.34 9.38 -1.80
N ILE A 43 4.36 8.56 -1.40
CA ILE A 43 4.48 7.64 -0.26
C ILE A 43 5.60 6.62 -0.47
N GLN A 44 5.71 6.04 -1.66
CA GLN A 44 6.76 5.06 -1.98
C GLN A 44 8.16 5.68 -1.93
N ILE A 45 8.32 6.91 -2.45
CA ILE A 45 9.57 7.66 -2.38
C ILE A 45 9.94 7.93 -0.92
N GLU A 46 8.96 8.33 -0.11
CA GLU A 46 9.16 8.62 1.32
C GLU A 46 9.58 7.37 2.11
N LEU A 47 8.90 6.24 1.90
CA LEU A 47 9.24 4.96 2.53
C LEU A 47 10.66 4.51 2.16
N ALA A 48 11.01 4.59 0.87
CA ALA A 48 12.35 4.23 0.40
C ALA A 48 13.43 5.15 1.00
N ALA A 49 13.15 6.45 1.11
CA ALA A 49 14.07 7.42 1.71
C ALA A 49 14.26 7.17 3.21
N ALA A 50 13.18 6.89 3.95
CA ALA A 50 13.23 6.59 5.38
C ALA A 50 14.01 5.29 5.65
N LEU A 51 13.72 4.23 4.89
CA LEU A 51 14.42 2.94 5.01
C LEU A 51 15.91 3.07 4.68
N SER A 52 16.26 3.78 3.60
CA SER A 52 17.67 4.02 3.26
C SER A 52 18.40 4.85 4.32
N ALA A 53 17.71 5.79 4.98
CA ALA A 53 18.29 6.57 6.06
C ALA A 53 18.50 5.73 7.33
N LEU A 54 17.56 4.84 7.68
CA LEU A 54 17.71 3.89 8.77
C LEU A 54 18.93 2.99 8.57
N ASP A 55 19.03 2.36 7.39
CA ASP A 55 20.17 1.52 7.02
C ASP A 55 21.51 2.29 7.13
N ALA A 56 21.54 3.54 6.66
CA ALA A 56 22.73 4.38 6.77
C ALA A 56 23.10 4.72 8.22
N VAL A 57 22.11 4.95 9.09
CA VAL A 57 22.36 5.19 10.52
C VAL A 57 22.88 3.94 11.21
N GLU A 58 22.35 2.77 10.86
CA GLU A 58 22.75 1.49 11.44
C GLU A 58 24.15 1.06 11.02
N ASN A 59 24.45 1.18 9.72
CA ASN A 59 25.68 0.67 9.13
C ASN A 59 26.82 1.70 9.09
N LYS A 60 26.54 3.01 9.02
CA LYS A 60 27.55 4.03 8.67
C LYS A 60 27.84 5.07 9.75
N LEU A 61 27.12 5.07 10.88
CA LEU A 61 27.33 6.05 11.95
C LEU A 61 28.07 5.48 13.17
N ALA A 62 29.26 4.92 12.93
CA ALA A 62 30.25 4.63 13.99
C ALA A 62 30.76 5.91 14.73
N LYS A 63 30.43 7.10 14.20
CA LYS A 63 30.95 8.40 14.67
C LYS A 63 29.97 9.20 15.54
N LEU A 64 28.69 8.81 15.62
CA LEU A 64 27.75 9.45 16.55
C LEU A 64 27.92 8.89 17.96
N ASN A 65 27.78 9.75 18.97
CA ASN A 65 27.60 9.23 20.33
C ASN A 65 26.27 8.47 20.43
N LYS A 66 26.19 7.52 21.37
CA LYS A 66 25.06 6.60 21.52
C LYS A 66 23.70 7.30 21.63
N VAL A 67 23.65 8.45 22.30
CA VAL A 67 22.42 9.22 22.53
C VAL A 67 21.92 9.86 21.23
N ALA A 68 22.81 10.51 20.48
CA ALA A 68 22.47 11.13 19.20
C ALA A 68 22.04 10.09 18.16
N ARG A 69 22.71 8.93 18.13
CA ARG A 69 22.30 7.81 17.27
C ARG A 69 20.90 7.31 17.61
N LYS A 70 20.62 7.05 18.89
CA LYS A 70 19.31 6.57 19.35
C LYS A 70 18.19 7.54 18.93
N LYS A 71 18.35 8.84 19.23
CA LYS A 71 17.38 9.86 18.84
C LYS A 71 17.14 9.88 17.32
N LYS A 72 18.22 9.74 16.53
CA LYS A 72 18.09 9.77 15.07
C LYS A 72 17.37 8.54 14.52
N VAL A 73 17.59 7.36 15.10
CA VAL A 73 16.86 6.14 14.75
C VAL A 73 15.38 6.31 15.08
N GLU A 74 15.04 6.81 16.28
CA GLU A 74 13.65 7.05 16.69
C GLU A 74 12.94 8.01 15.73
N GLU A 75 13.54 9.15 15.39
CA GLU A 75 12.98 10.09 14.41
C GLU A 75 12.72 9.46 13.02
N LEU A 76 13.65 8.61 12.56
CA LEU A 76 13.52 7.95 11.26
C LEU A 76 12.49 6.82 11.28
N GLN A 77 12.39 6.10 12.41
CA GLN A 77 11.38 5.07 12.61
C GLN A 77 9.98 5.69 12.64
N GLU A 78 9.76 6.76 13.40
CA GLU A 78 8.48 7.49 13.42
C GLU A 78 8.07 7.97 12.02
N ARG A 79 9.04 8.46 11.23
CA ARG A 79 8.82 8.87 9.85
C ARG A 79 8.44 7.69 8.94
N PHE A 80 9.13 6.56 9.10
CA PHE A 80 8.83 5.33 8.38
C PHE A 80 7.42 4.81 8.71
N ASP A 81 7.09 4.71 10.00
CA ASP A 81 5.80 4.22 10.49
C ASP A 81 4.65 5.14 10.02
N SER A 82 4.87 6.46 10.05
CA SER A 82 3.91 7.43 9.53
C SER A 82 3.66 7.25 8.03
N ALA A 83 4.71 7.09 7.22
CA ALA A 83 4.58 6.86 5.80
C ALA A 83 3.89 5.52 5.49
N LEU A 84 4.19 4.48 6.28
CA LEU A 84 3.58 3.15 6.14
C LEU A 84 2.09 3.19 6.46
N LYS A 85 1.68 3.92 7.51
CA LYS A 85 0.27 4.15 7.81
C LYS A 85 -0.46 4.83 6.66
N VAL A 86 0.12 5.89 6.08
CA VAL A 86 -0.49 6.57 4.93
C VAL A 86 -0.57 5.66 3.70
N GLN A 87 0.41 4.77 3.51
CA GLN A 87 0.36 3.74 2.46
C GLN A 87 -0.80 2.77 2.67
N ARG A 88 -1.00 2.30 3.91
CA ARG A 88 -2.11 1.40 4.27
C ARG A 88 -3.46 2.09 4.11
N GLU A 89 -3.60 3.35 4.51
CA GLU A 89 -4.81 4.14 4.23
C GLU A 89 -5.09 4.24 2.72
N TRP A 90 -4.05 4.39 1.91
CA TRP A 90 -4.19 4.40 0.46
C TRP A 90 -4.68 3.06 -0.06
N TRP A 91 -4.11 1.94 0.39
CA TRP A 91 -4.54 0.60 0.00
C TRP A 91 -5.95 0.25 0.48
N ALA A 92 -6.31 0.61 1.71
CA ALA A 92 -7.68 0.52 2.22
C ALA A 92 -8.67 1.19 1.25
N ARG A 93 -8.36 2.41 0.80
CA ARG A 93 -9.20 3.12 -0.19
C ARG A 93 -9.24 2.46 -1.57
N ILE A 94 -8.29 1.61 -1.92
CA ILE A 94 -8.27 0.85 -3.18
C ILE A 94 -9.05 -0.47 -3.04
N LEU A 95 -8.91 -1.17 -1.91
CA LEU A 95 -9.49 -2.50 -1.67
C LEU A 95 -10.93 -2.46 -1.14
N SER A 96 -11.35 -1.36 -0.51
CA SER A 96 -12.66 -1.21 0.13
C SER A 96 -13.74 -0.69 -0.84
N GLN A 97 -13.92 -1.35 -1.98
CA GLN A 97 -14.92 -0.92 -2.97
C GLN A 97 -16.25 -1.68 -2.94
N SER A 98 -16.42 -2.62 -2.01
CA SER A 98 -17.69 -3.33 -1.84
C SER A 98 -18.83 -2.35 -1.51
N LYS A 99 -20.07 -2.73 -1.84
CA LYS A 99 -21.26 -2.01 -1.35
C LYS A 99 -21.45 -2.22 0.16
N ASP A 100 -21.04 -3.37 0.65
CA ASP A 100 -21.08 -3.70 2.07
C ASP A 100 -19.88 -3.07 2.79
N THR A 101 -20.16 -2.07 3.62
CA THR A 101 -19.14 -1.33 4.37
C THR A 101 -18.50 -2.17 5.48
N SER A 102 -19.13 -3.27 5.91
CA SER A 102 -18.50 -4.18 6.89
C SER A 102 -17.31 -4.94 6.31
N THR A 103 -17.18 -4.97 4.98
CA THR A 103 -16.03 -5.56 4.27
C THR A 103 -14.96 -4.53 3.90
N HIS A 104 -15.07 -3.30 4.42
CA HIS A 104 -14.11 -2.25 4.14
C HIS A 104 -12.96 -2.34 5.14
N TRP A 105 -11.76 -2.52 4.59
CA TRP A 105 -10.51 -2.44 5.32
C TRP A 105 -10.21 -1.01 5.79
N THR A 106 -9.67 -0.93 7.00
CA THR A 106 -8.99 0.22 7.59
C THR A 106 -7.48 0.05 7.52
N ALA A 107 -6.71 1.11 7.80
CA ALA A 107 -5.25 1.01 7.83
C ALA A 107 -4.75 0.05 8.93
N ASP A 108 -5.39 0.09 10.11
CA ASP A 108 -5.02 -0.73 11.27
C ASP A 108 -5.35 -2.22 11.03
N GLU A 109 -6.42 -2.54 10.28
CA GLU A 109 -6.71 -3.93 9.89
C GLU A 109 -5.72 -4.45 8.84
N LEU A 110 -5.28 -3.60 7.91
CA LEU A 110 -4.24 -3.98 6.95
C LEU A 110 -2.87 -4.13 7.61
N GLU A 111 -2.59 -3.36 8.67
CA GLU A 111 -1.41 -3.55 9.51
C GLU A 111 -1.44 -4.91 10.20
N LYS A 112 -2.56 -5.27 10.83
CA LYS A 112 -2.72 -6.60 11.45
C LYS A 112 -2.58 -7.73 10.44
N LEU A 113 -3.16 -7.57 9.26
CA LEU A 113 -3.02 -8.56 8.18
C LEU A 113 -1.55 -8.76 7.78
N ASP A 114 -0.79 -7.66 7.68
CA ASP A 114 0.64 -7.70 7.36
C ASP A 114 1.47 -8.37 8.46
N GLU A 115 1.13 -8.15 9.73
CA GLU A 115 1.75 -8.80 10.90
C GLU A 115 1.41 -10.29 11.00
N GLU A 116 0.17 -10.68 10.69
CA GLU A 116 -0.32 -12.06 10.78
C GLU A 116 0.10 -12.91 9.57
N ASP A 117 0.02 -12.35 8.36
CA ASP A 117 0.39 -13.00 7.11
C ASP A 117 0.93 -11.98 6.07
N THR A 118 2.20 -11.64 6.23
CA THR A 118 2.94 -10.76 5.31
C THR A 118 2.92 -11.28 3.86
N ALA A 119 2.85 -12.59 3.64
CA ALA A 119 2.87 -13.18 2.31
C ALA A 119 1.53 -12.95 1.58
N LEU A 120 0.41 -13.14 2.27
CA LEU A 120 -0.93 -12.81 1.77
C LEU A 120 -1.05 -11.32 1.50
N TRP A 121 -0.60 -10.47 2.41
CA TRP A 121 -0.62 -9.03 2.21
C TRP A 121 0.18 -8.59 0.97
N THR A 122 1.39 -9.12 0.83
CA THR A 122 2.26 -8.87 -0.34
C THR A 122 1.59 -9.33 -1.64
N TYR A 123 0.95 -10.50 -1.62
CA TYR A 123 0.19 -11.00 -2.77
C TYR A 123 -0.96 -10.06 -3.14
N ILE A 124 -1.79 -9.65 -2.19
CA ILE A 124 -2.94 -8.75 -2.42
C ILE A 124 -2.49 -7.45 -3.06
N ILE A 125 -1.48 -6.79 -2.49
CA ILE A 125 -0.92 -5.54 -3.03
C ILE A 125 -0.44 -5.73 -4.47
N LYS A 126 0.36 -6.77 -4.70
CA LYS A 126 0.94 -7.05 -6.02
C LYS A 126 -0.16 -7.22 -7.07
N MET A 127 -1.14 -8.07 -6.80
CA MET A 127 -2.22 -8.35 -7.73
C MET A 127 -3.10 -7.12 -7.97
N ALA A 128 -3.44 -6.37 -6.92
CA ALA A 128 -4.19 -5.11 -7.06
C ALA A 128 -3.42 -4.07 -7.90
N ALA A 129 -2.11 -3.94 -7.69
CA ALA A 129 -1.25 -3.06 -8.49
C ALA A 129 -1.21 -3.49 -9.97
N GLU A 130 -1.12 -4.78 -10.25
CA GLU A 130 -1.16 -5.34 -11.60
C GLU A 130 -2.52 -5.11 -12.29
N MET A 131 -3.62 -5.21 -11.56
CA MET A 131 -4.96 -4.90 -12.06
C MET A 131 -5.09 -3.42 -12.44
N ILE A 132 -4.58 -2.50 -11.60
CA ILE A 132 -4.53 -1.07 -11.89
C ILE A 132 -3.67 -0.80 -13.14
N ARG A 133 -2.48 -1.41 -13.22
CA ARG A 133 -1.57 -1.26 -14.36
C ARG A 133 -2.19 -1.77 -15.66
N SER A 134 -2.78 -2.96 -15.63
CA SER A 134 -3.40 -3.61 -16.80
C SER A 134 -4.58 -2.79 -17.34
N HIS A 135 -5.40 -2.22 -16.45
CA HIS A 135 -6.44 -1.27 -16.86
C HIS A 135 -5.84 0.01 -17.46
N ARG A 136 -4.77 0.52 -16.83
CA ARG A 136 -3.81 1.53 -17.31
C ARG A 136 -3.49 1.37 -18.79
N ASP A 137 -2.83 0.27 -19.11
CA ASP A 137 -2.20 0.06 -20.40
C ASP A 137 -3.18 -0.40 -21.48
N GLY A 138 -4.24 -1.14 -21.09
CA GLY A 138 -5.34 -1.47 -22.00
C GLY A 138 -6.04 -0.24 -22.55
N SER A 139 -6.13 0.85 -21.77
CA SER A 139 -6.72 2.11 -22.21
C SER A 139 -5.87 2.92 -23.19
N LYS A 140 -4.57 2.60 -23.35
CA LYS A 140 -3.66 3.31 -24.28
C LYS A 140 -3.68 2.76 -25.72
N LYS A 141 -4.34 1.62 -25.95
CA LYS A 141 -4.39 0.95 -27.27
C LYS A 141 -5.63 1.32 -28.11
N GLY A 142 -6.41 2.33 -27.70
CA GLY A 142 -7.52 2.89 -28.46
C GLY A 142 -7.38 4.40 -28.58
#